data_AF-A0A975GEZ8-F1
#
_entry.id   AF-A0A975GEZ8-F1
#
_cell.length_a   1.000
_cell.length_b   1.000
_cell.length_c   1.000
_cell.angle_alpha   90.00
_cell.angle_beta   90.00
_cell.angle_gamma   90.00
#
_symmetry.space_group_name_H-M   'P 1'
#
loop_
_entity.id
_entity.type
_entity.pdbx_description
1 polymer ?
#
loop_
_entity_poly.entity_id
_entity_poly.type
_entity_poly.pdbx_seq_one_letter_code
_entity_poly.pdbx_strand_id
1 'polypeptide(L)'
;MQKLNLLPSDLKSFNNYSEFEKFCKSLFHLKAFEYKKLYKVLIKLESIGEDPKEKMKYWKTNFSREECIEFIRFLILVDSTDFALNNI
;
A
#
# COMPACT_ATOMS: atom_id res chain seq x y z
N MET A 1 -7.63 -25.05 -15.06
CA MET A 1 -7.79 -24.61 -13.66
C MET A 1 -6.90 -23.41 -13.42
N GLN A 2 -7.44 -22.19 -13.40
CA GLN A 2 -6.66 -21.01 -13.01
C GLN A 2 -6.33 -21.13 -11.53
N LYS A 3 -5.04 -21.12 -11.17
CA LYS A 3 -4.61 -21.00 -9.77
C LYS A 3 -5.16 -19.67 -9.26
N LEU A 4 -6.07 -19.74 -8.29
CA LEU A 4 -6.46 -18.59 -7.49
C LEU A 4 -5.19 -18.15 -6.74
N ASN A 5 -4.45 -17.20 -7.28
CA ASN A 5 -3.27 -16.65 -6.63
C ASN A 5 -3.78 -15.87 -5.42
N LEU A 6 -3.85 -16.55 -4.27
CA LEU A 6 -4.09 -15.91 -2.99
C LEU A 6 -3.00 -14.87 -2.79
N LEU A 7 -3.42 -13.62 -2.62
CA LEU A 7 -2.50 -12.56 -2.24
C LEU A 7 -1.78 -12.96 -0.94
N PRO A 8 -0.50 -12.63 -0.79
CA PRO A 8 0.19 -12.77 0.49
C PRO A 8 -0.65 -12.14 1.61
N SER A 9 -0.68 -12.74 2.81
CA SER A 9 -1.35 -12.12 3.95
C SER A 9 -0.56 -10.92 4.50
N ASP A 10 0.73 -10.86 4.19
CA ASP A 10 1.70 -9.96 4.79
C ASP A 10 2.77 -9.51 3.79
N LEU A 11 3.37 -8.34 4.07
CA LEU A 11 4.48 -7.79 3.30
C LEU A 11 5.78 -8.51 3.66
N LYS A 12 6.40 -9.20 2.70
CA LYS A 12 7.67 -9.93 2.91
C LYS A 12 8.83 -9.00 3.25
N SER A 13 8.78 -7.75 2.79
CA SER A 13 9.82 -6.76 3.09
C SER A 13 9.82 -6.30 4.56
N PHE A 14 8.89 -6.74 5.41
CA PHE A 14 8.80 -6.41 6.83
C PHE A 14 8.66 -7.66 7.70
N ASN A 15 9.23 -7.65 8.90
CA ASN A 15 9.08 -8.77 9.84
C ASN A 15 7.67 -8.85 10.45
N ASN A 16 7.00 -7.70 10.60
CA ASN A 16 5.65 -7.59 11.14
C ASN A 16 5.02 -6.22 10.82
N TYR A 17 3.72 -6.10 11.09
CA TYR A 17 2.98 -4.84 10.89
C TYR A 17 3.53 -3.66 11.70
N SER A 18 4.09 -3.88 12.90
CA SER A 18 4.65 -2.78 13.70
C SER A 18 5.90 -2.19 13.06
N GLU A 19 6.76 -3.00 12.44
CA GLU A 19 7.91 -2.52 11.68
C GLU A 19 7.45 -1.70 10.47
N PHE A 20 6.46 -2.21 9.74
CA PHE A 20 5.82 -1.47 8.64
C PHE A 20 5.30 -0.11 9.10
N GLU A 21 4.53 -0.07 10.19
CA GLU A 21 3.93 1.18 10.67
C GLU A 21 4.99 2.20 11.10
N LYS A 22 6.07 1.75 11.76
CA LYS A 22 7.21 2.61 12.12
C LYS A 22 7.89 3.18 10.88
N PHE A 23 8.11 2.35 9.85
CA PHE A 23 8.70 2.79 8.59
C PHE A 23 7.78 3.76 7.84
N CYS A 24 6.49 3.47 7.74
CA CYS A 24 5.55 4.40 7.12
C CYS A 24 5.47 5.72 7.88
N LYS A 25 5.53 5.73 9.21
CA LYS A 25 5.56 6.96 10.01
C LYS A 25 6.80 7.81 9.77
N SER A 26 7.94 7.20 9.47
CA SER A 26 9.17 7.95 9.15
C SER A 26 9.14 8.60 7.77
N LEU A 27 8.30 8.08 6.85
CA LEU A 27 8.13 8.62 5.51
C LEU A 27 6.91 9.55 5.39
N PHE A 28 5.79 9.18 6.01
CA PHE A 28 4.48 9.77 5.78
C PHE A 28 3.73 10.02 7.08
N HIS A 29 3.11 11.20 7.17
CA HIS A 29 2.21 11.55 8.27
C HIS A 29 0.76 11.24 7.89
N LEU A 30 0.40 9.95 7.93
CA LEU A 30 -0.95 9.47 7.66
C LEU A 30 -1.77 9.36 8.96
N LYS A 31 -3.10 9.28 8.82
CA LYS A 31 -3.99 8.95 9.95
C LYS A 31 -3.84 7.47 10.32
N ALA A 32 -4.11 7.13 11.57
CA ALA A 32 -3.94 5.77 12.09
C ALA A 32 -4.61 4.67 11.24
N PHE A 33 -5.81 4.93 10.71
CA PHE A 33 -6.53 3.96 9.87
C PHE A 33 -5.96 3.85 8.45
N GLU A 34 -5.26 4.86 7.96
CA GLU A 34 -4.69 4.90 6.61
C GLU A 34 -3.49 3.94 6.50
N TYR A 35 -2.71 3.76 7.56
CA TYR A 35 -1.62 2.78 7.59
C TYR A 35 -2.10 1.35 7.31
N LYS A 36 -3.21 0.93 7.92
CA LYS A 36 -3.79 -0.40 7.68
C LYS A 36 -4.27 -0.57 6.23
N LYS A 37 -4.81 0.48 5.62
CA LYS A 37 -5.26 0.45 4.23
C LYS A 37 -4.08 0.43 3.27
N LEU A 38 -3.06 1.25 3.53
CA LEU A 38 -1.81 1.25 2.77
C LEU A 38 -1.11 -0.12 2.82
N TYR A 39 -1.12 -0.80 3.96
CA TYR A 39 -0.57 -2.16 4.08
C TYR A 39 -1.20 -3.12 3.07
N LYS A 40 -2.53 -3.08 2.91
CA LYS A 40 -3.27 -3.91 1.94
C LYS A 40 -2.93 -3.56 0.49
N VAL A 41 -2.84 -2.27 0.17
CA VAL A 41 -2.40 -1.79 -1.15
C VAL A 41 -1.03 -2.35 -1.48
N LEU A 42 -0.09 -2.27 -0.54
CA LEU A 42 1.28 -2.72 -0.74
C LEU A 42 1.38 -4.24 -0.88
N ILE A 43 0.50 -5.01 -0.22
CA ILE A 43 0.43 -6.47 -0.42
C ILE A 43 0.08 -6.78 -1.88
N LYS A 44 -0.89 -6.06 -2.45
CA LYS A 44 -1.26 -6.20 -3.86
C LYS A 44 -0.10 -5.83 -4.78
N LEU A 45 0.61 -4.74 -4.48
CA LEU A 45 1.79 -4.34 -5.24
C LEU A 45 2.91 -5.39 -5.15
N GLU A 46 3.17 -5.94 -3.96
CA GLU A 46 4.17 -7.01 -3.77
C GLU A 46 3.79 -8.28 -4.55
N SER A 47 2.50 -8.59 -4.65
CA SER A 47 2.02 -9.75 -5.42
C SER A 47 2.28 -9.66 -6.92
N ILE A 48 2.46 -8.45 -7.45
CA ILE A 48 2.81 -8.20 -8.86
C ILE A 48 4.31 -7.93 -9.07
N GLY A 49 5.12 -8.12 -8.03
CA GLY A 49 6.59 -8.06 -8.10
C GLY A 49 7.22 -6.72 -7.70
N GLU A 50 6.44 -5.77 -7.17
CA GLU A 50 6.99 -4.51 -6.66
C GLU A 50 7.54 -4.67 -5.24
N ASP A 51 8.65 -4.00 -4.90
CA ASP A 51 9.13 -3.95 -3.51
C ASP A 51 8.42 -2.81 -2.74
N PRO A 52 7.68 -3.11 -1.66
CA PRO A 52 6.96 -2.10 -0.88
C PRO A 52 7.83 -0.99 -0.30
N LYS A 53 9.04 -1.32 0.20
CA LYS A 53 9.94 -0.35 0.83
C LYS A 53 10.48 0.62 -0.23
N GLU A 54 10.95 0.10 -1.34
CA GLU A 54 11.48 0.91 -2.45
C GLU A 54 10.38 1.75 -3.09
N LYS A 55 9.15 1.23 -3.22
CA LYS A 55 8.05 2.02 -3.79
C LYS A 55 7.63 3.18 -2.90
N MET A 56 7.56 2.98 -1.59
CA MET A 56 7.31 4.06 -0.65
C MET A 56 8.44 5.10 -0.64
N LYS A 57 9.71 4.68 -0.67
CA LYS A 57 10.85 5.61 -0.81
C LYS A 57 10.76 6.40 -2.11
N TYR A 58 10.43 5.74 -3.22
CA TYR A 58 10.24 6.37 -4.51
C TYR A 58 9.16 7.45 -4.45
N TRP A 59 7.98 7.16 -3.88
CA TRP A 59 6.93 8.17 -3.71
C TRP A 59 7.39 9.34 -2.84
N LYS A 60 8.11 9.07 -1.75
CA LYS A 60 8.62 10.13 -0.86
C LYS A 60 9.62 11.07 -1.55
N THR A 61 10.39 10.55 -2.52
CA THR A 61 11.43 11.30 -3.22
C THR A 61 10.90 12.07 -4.43
N ASN A 62 9.91 11.51 -5.14
CA ASN A 62 9.43 12.07 -6.41
C ASN A 62 8.22 12.99 -6.27
N PHE A 63 7.57 13.02 -5.10
CA PHE A 63 6.45 13.90 -4.81
C PHE A 63 6.80 14.87 -3.68
N SER A 64 6.19 16.06 -3.70
CA SER A 64 6.13 16.89 -2.50
C SER A 64 5.41 16.13 -1.38
N ARG A 65 5.52 16.64 -0.15
CA ARG A 65 4.91 15.97 1.02
C ARG A 65 3.40 15.83 0.84
N GLU A 66 2.75 16.89 0.37
CA GLU A 66 1.30 16.98 0.18
C GLU A 66 0.86 16.05 -0.96
N GLU A 67 1.50 16.13 -2.13
CA GLU A 67 1.21 15.27 -3.29
C GLU A 67 1.39 13.79 -2.95
N CYS A 68 2.41 13.44 -2.17
CA CYS A 68 2.66 12.06 -1.76
C CYS A 68 1.53 11.49 -0.91
N ILE A 69 1.01 12.29 0.03
CA ILE A 69 -0.11 11.91 0.89
C ILE A 69 -1.40 11.76 0.08
N GLU A 70 -1.67 12.69 -0.85
CA GLU A 70 -2.82 12.62 -1.74
C GLU A 70 -2.76 11.39 -2.65
N PHE A 71 -1.59 11.10 -3.21
CA PHE A 71 -1.36 9.92 -4.03
C PHE A 71 -1.58 8.62 -3.24
N ILE A 72 -1.07 8.52 -2.02
CA ILE A 72 -1.32 7.36 -1.14
C ILE A 72 -2.82 7.20 -0.86
N ARG A 73 -3.52 8.30 -0.57
CA ARG A 73 -4.98 8.28 -0.34
C ARG A 73 -5.75 7.85 -1.58
N PHE A 74 -5.32 8.29 -2.76
CA PHE A 74 -5.88 7.87 -4.03
C PHE A 74 -5.71 6.36 -4.24
N LEU A 75 -4.51 5.81 -4.00
CA LEU A 75 -4.30 4.35 -4.09
C LEU A 75 -5.19 3.57 -3.12
N ILE A 76 -5.30 4.05 -1.88
CA ILE A 76 -6.21 3.48 -0.87
C ILE A 76 -7.67 3.52 -1.35
N LEU A 77 -8.09 4.62 -1.98
CA LEU A 77 -9.44 4.76 -2.51
C LEU A 77 -9.67 3.76 -3.64
N VAL A 78 -8.76 3.68 -4.61
CA VAL A 78 -8.81 2.75 -5.74
C VAL A 78 -8.93 1.29 -5.26
N ASP A 79 -8.10 0.91 -4.28
CA ASP A 79 -8.13 -0.42 -3.66
C ASP A 79 -9.47 -0.73 -2.98
N SER A 80 -10.10 0.29 -2.38
CA SER A 80 -11.42 0.14 -1.76
C SER A 80 -12.58 0.12 -2.76
N THR A 81 -12.35 0.59 -3.99
CA THR A 81 -13.36 0.65 -5.07
C THR A 81 -13.45 -0.61 -5.96
N ASP A 82 -12.80 -1.72 -5.58
CA ASP A 82 -12.93 -3.04 -6.24
C ASP A 82 -14.39 -3.61 -6.28
N PHE A 83 -15.38 -2.90 -5.72
CA PHE A 83 -16.79 -3.33 -5.65
C PHE A 83 -17.75 -2.66 -6.66
N ALA A 84 -17.35 -1.61 -7.39
CA ALA A 84 -18.29 -0.86 -8.23
C ALA A 84 -18.28 -1.24 -9.73
N LEU A 85 -17.20 -1.85 -10.25
CA LEU A 85 -17.08 -2.18 -11.68
C LEU A 85 -17.44 -3.64 -12.03
N ASN A 86 -17.72 -4.48 -11.02
CA ASN A 86 -18.19 -5.86 -11.23
C ASN A 86 -19.72 -6.00 -11.07
N ASN A 87 -20.45 -4.89 -10.92
CA ASN A 87 -21.92 -4.85 -10.76
C ASN A 87 -22.60 -3.79 -11.67
N ILE A 88 -21.98 -3.44 -12.81
CA ILE A 88 -22.64 -2.67 -13.89
C ILE A 88 -22.50 -3.46 -15.19
#